data_AF-A0A3P2EHF7-F1
#
_entry.id   AF-A0A3P2EHF7-F1
#
_cell.length_a   1.000
_cell.length_b   1.000
_cell.length_c   1.000
_cell.angle_alpha   90.00
_cell.angle_beta   90.00
_cell.angle_gamma   90.00
#
_symmetry.space_group_name_H-M   'P 1'
#
loop_
_entity.id
_entity.type
_entity.pdbx_description
1 polymer ?
#
loop_
_entity_poly.entity_id
_entity_poly.type
_entity_poly.pdbx_seq_one_letter_code
_entity_poly.pdbx_strand_id
1 'polypeptide(L)'
;MELFDSLNAEFNFTIDAAANKFNALCDRYWTEDDDALKQDWNGEVIFCNPPYSRTGEFLAKGKEAKLSVFVVGVRTQATYFLHQVFANPYCHEIRFLHRGVAFIPPDGGREKSVRSALPICVIVYRDTPRTGHIKISVSCADSGKHLLDVAGRSRQTFFA
;
A
#
# COMPACT_ATOMS: atom_id res chain seq x y z
N MET A 1 11.49 2.32 8.06
CA MET A 1 11.66 3.47 7.16
C MET A 1 12.13 3.00 5.80
N GLU A 2 13.13 2.13 5.74
CA GLU A 2 13.59 1.52 4.48
C GLU A 2 12.47 0.95 3.59
N LEU A 3 11.41 0.35 4.14
CA LEU A 3 10.27 -0.11 3.33
C LEU A 3 9.59 1.04 2.59
N PHE A 4 9.27 2.15 3.27
CA PHE A 4 8.68 3.32 2.62
C PHE A 4 9.64 3.91 1.61
N ASP A 5 10.92 4.07 1.97
CA ASP A 5 11.93 4.66 1.09
C ASP A 5 12.11 3.83 -0.19
N SER A 6 12.10 2.50 -0.06
CA SER A 6 12.16 1.54 -1.17
C SER A 6 10.93 1.64 -2.08
N LEU A 7 9.72 1.70 -1.50
CA LEU A 7 8.49 1.89 -2.25
C LEU A 7 8.44 3.27 -2.93
N ASN A 8 8.92 4.31 -2.24
CA ASN A 8 8.94 5.67 -2.79
C ASN A 8 9.96 5.79 -3.93
N ALA A 9 11.11 5.13 -3.83
CA ALA A 9 12.07 5.06 -4.93
C ALA A 9 11.48 4.32 -6.15
N GLU A 10 10.61 3.33 -5.94
CA GLU A 10 9.95 2.59 -7.02
C GLU A 10 8.79 3.38 -7.66
N PHE A 11 7.95 4.03 -6.85
CA PHE A 11 6.68 4.59 -7.31
C PHE A 11 6.64 6.12 -7.36
N ASN A 12 7.56 6.80 -6.68
CA ASN A 12 7.66 8.26 -6.57
C ASN A 12 6.34 8.88 -6.08
N PHE A 13 6.02 8.63 -4.80
CA PHE A 13 4.79 9.07 -4.17
C PHE A 13 4.67 10.59 -4.16
N THR A 14 3.46 11.07 -4.45
CA THR A 14 3.14 12.49 -4.44
C THR A 14 2.39 12.91 -3.18
N ILE A 15 1.65 11.99 -2.54
CA ILE A 15 0.85 12.25 -1.34
C ILE A 15 0.84 11.03 -0.41
N ASP A 16 0.93 11.29 0.90
CA ASP A 16 0.56 10.35 1.97
C ASP A 16 -0.89 10.57 2.42
N ALA A 17 -1.79 9.65 2.07
CA ALA A 17 -3.23 9.84 2.19
C ALA A 17 -3.81 9.56 3.59
N ALA A 18 -3.01 9.09 4.55
CA ALA A 18 -3.49 8.72 5.88
C ALA A 18 -2.45 9.04 6.96
N ALA A 19 -2.13 10.33 7.11
CA ALA A 19 -1.06 10.78 7.99
C ALA A 19 -1.47 11.98 8.84
N ASN A 20 -0.54 12.45 9.65
CA ASN A 20 -0.58 13.69 10.39
C ASN A 20 0.84 14.30 10.40
N LYS A 21 0.98 15.48 11.01
CA LYS A 21 2.27 16.18 11.09
C LYS A 21 3.41 15.40 11.78
N PHE A 22 3.10 14.34 12.52
CA PHE A 22 4.08 13.55 13.28
C PHE A 22 4.52 12.28 12.55
N ASN A 23 3.67 11.72 11.69
CA ASN A 23 3.91 10.43 11.04
C ASN A 23 3.89 10.48 9.50
N ALA A 24 3.67 11.65 8.90
CA ALA A 24 3.73 11.83 7.46
C ALA A 24 5.07 11.37 6.87
N LEU A 25 5.00 10.63 5.77
CA LEU A 25 6.16 10.12 5.05
C LEU A 25 6.42 10.85 3.73
N CYS A 26 5.42 11.60 3.22
CA CYS A 26 5.54 12.48 2.06
C CYS A 26 5.48 13.95 2.47
N ASP A 27 6.04 14.85 1.66
CA ASP A 27 5.96 16.30 1.88
C ASP A 27 4.51 16.82 1.83
N ARG A 28 3.70 16.25 0.93
CA ARG A 28 2.25 16.47 0.87
C ARG A 28 1.55 15.30 1.55
N TYR A 29 0.59 15.60 2.41
CA TYR A 29 -0.20 14.59 3.09
C TYR A 29 -1.58 15.12 3.45
N TRP A 30 -2.54 14.23 3.67
CA TRP A 30 -3.85 14.57 4.19
C TRP A 30 -4.00 14.11 5.64
N THR A 31 -4.52 15.00 6.48
CA THR A 31 -4.86 14.71 7.86
C THR A 31 -6.25 14.11 8.01
N GLU A 32 -6.58 13.68 9.22
CA GLU A 32 -7.95 13.28 9.56
C GLU A 32 -8.97 14.39 9.23
N ASP A 33 -8.63 15.65 9.53
CA ASP A 33 -9.47 16.82 9.21
C ASP A 33 -9.62 17.07 7.70
N ASP A 34 -8.60 16.81 6.88
CA ASP A 34 -8.67 16.93 5.43
C ASP A 34 -9.60 15.87 4.81
N ASP A 35 -9.75 14.71 5.46
CA ASP A 35 -10.52 13.56 5.01
C ASP A 35 -10.18 13.14 3.58
N ALA A 36 -9.11 12.35 3.44
CA ALA A 36 -8.61 11.85 2.15
C ALA A 36 -9.67 11.18 1.26
N LEU A 37 -10.79 10.69 1.81
CA LEU A 37 -11.86 10.08 1.03
C LEU A 37 -12.70 11.12 0.26
N LYS A 38 -12.67 12.39 0.68
CA LYS A 38 -13.28 13.53 -0.01
C LYS A 38 -12.34 14.24 -0.98
N GLN A 39 -11.05 13.90 -0.95
CA GLN A 39 -10.03 14.53 -1.80
C GLN A 39 -10.02 13.95 -3.22
N ASP A 40 -9.51 14.72 -4.17
CA ASP A 40 -9.29 14.27 -5.54
C ASP A 40 -7.99 13.47 -5.64
N TRP A 41 -8.09 12.20 -6.01
CA TRP A 41 -6.93 11.32 -6.18
C TRP A 41 -6.43 11.28 -7.63
N ASN A 42 -7.18 11.86 -8.58
CA ASN A 42 -6.88 11.74 -10.00
C ASN A 42 -5.48 12.30 -10.33
N GLY A 43 -4.71 11.51 -11.08
CA GLY A 43 -3.35 11.88 -11.49
C GLY A 43 -2.27 11.75 -10.41
N GLU A 44 -2.63 11.52 -9.15
CA GLU A 44 -1.69 11.39 -8.03
C GLU A 44 -1.09 9.97 -7.93
N VAL A 45 0.07 9.88 -7.26
CA VAL A 45 0.69 8.61 -6.86
C VAL A 45 0.64 8.50 -5.34
N ILE A 46 -0.32 7.73 -4.84
CA ILE A 46 -0.72 7.72 -3.44
C ILE A 46 0.05 6.65 -2.65
N PHE A 47 0.62 7.04 -1.51
CA PHE A 47 0.93 6.12 -0.41
C PHE A 47 -0.20 6.18 0.62
N CYS A 48 -0.61 5.02 1.15
CA CYS A 48 -1.68 4.98 2.14
C CYS A 48 -1.50 3.85 3.17
N ASN A 49 -1.37 4.22 4.44
CA ASN A 49 -1.51 3.30 5.58
C ASN A 49 -2.83 3.61 6.31
N PRO A 50 -3.98 3.12 5.80
CA PRO A 50 -5.28 3.59 6.27
C PRO A 50 -5.58 3.15 7.70
N PRO A 51 -6.42 3.89 8.45
CA PRO A 51 -6.91 3.43 9.73
C PRO A 51 -7.67 2.12 9.59
N TYR A 52 -7.47 1.18 10.53
CA TYR A 52 -8.03 -0.18 10.44
C TYR A 52 -9.55 -0.22 10.33
N SER A 53 -10.24 0.75 10.94
CA SER A 53 -11.71 0.86 10.89
C SER A 53 -12.26 1.23 9.52
N ARG A 54 -11.45 1.88 8.66
CA ARG A 54 -11.87 2.40 7.34
C ARG A 54 -11.08 1.83 6.17
N THR A 55 -10.25 0.80 6.40
CA THR A 55 -9.39 0.21 5.35
C THR A 55 -10.14 -0.11 4.05
N GLY A 56 -11.38 -0.63 4.16
CA GLY A 56 -12.19 -0.94 2.98
C GLY A 56 -12.60 0.28 2.14
N GLU A 57 -12.87 1.43 2.77
CA GLU A 57 -13.25 2.67 2.08
C GLU A 57 -12.07 3.23 1.29
N PHE A 58 -10.88 3.27 1.91
CA PHE A 58 -9.65 3.73 1.26
C PHE A 58 -9.25 2.83 0.08
N LEU A 59 -9.34 1.51 0.26
CA LEU A 59 -9.07 0.57 -0.83
C LEU A 59 -10.07 0.76 -1.98
N ALA A 60 -11.36 0.97 -1.70
CA ALA A 60 -12.37 1.21 -2.74
C ALA A 60 -12.09 2.48 -3.57
N LYS A 61 -11.53 3.52 -2.93
CA LYS A 61 -11.16 4.78 -3.58
C LYS A 61 -9.88 4.68 -4.42
N GLY A 62 -8.97 3.75 -4.08
CA GLY A 62 -7.63 3.65 -4.69
C GLY A 62 -7.56 3.68 -6.21
N LYS A 63 -8.56 3.14 -6.89
CA LYS A 63 -8.64 3.12 -8.37
C LYS A 63 -8.77 4.51 -9.02
N GLU A 64 -9.14 5.54 -8.25
CA GLU A 64 -9.19 6.93 -8.74
C GLU A 64 -7.78 7.52 -8.93
N ALA A 65 -6.79 7.04 -8.18
CA ALA A 65 -5.41 7.46 -8.36
C ALA A 65 -4.78 6.79 -9.58
N LYS A 66 -3.86 7.51 -10.24
CA LYS A 66 -3.01 6.94 -11.29
C LYS A 66 -2.31 5.67 -10.78
N LEU A 67 -1.82 5.73 -9.55
CA LEU A 67 -1.27 4.61 -8.81
C LEU A 67 -1.50 4.81 -7.32
N SER A 68 -1.94 3.77 -6.61
CA SER A 68 -2.03 3.81 -5.14
C SER A 68 -1.38 2.57 -4.53
N VAL A 69 -0.53 2.80 -3.54
CA VAL A 69 0.14 1.76 -2.77
C VAL A 69 -0.35 1.79 -1.34
N PHE A 70 -0.94 0.67 -0.92
CA PHE A 70 -1.45 0.51 0.43
C PHE A 70 -0.55 -0.40 1.25
N VAL A 71 -0.42 -0.11 2.54
CA VAL A 71 0.15 -1.02 3.54
C VAL A 71 -0.98 -1.42 4.48
N VAL A 72 -1.41 -2.67 4.44
CA VAL A 72 -2.60 -3.14 5.19
C VAL A 72 -2.37 -4.49 5.84
N GLY A 73 -3.14 -4.77 6.90
CA GLY A 73 -3.19 -6.09 7.49
C GLY A 73 -3.80 -7.12 6.54
N VAL A 74 -3.20 -8.31 6.46
CA VAL A 74 -3.76 -9.43 5.72
C VAL A 74 -5.00 -9.94 6.45
N ARG A 75 -6.17 -9.82 5.82
CA ARG A 75 -7.47 -10.15 6.44
C ARG A 75 -8.34 -10.97 5.49
N THR A 76 -7.91 -12.19 5.17
CA THR A 76 -8.55 -13.05 4.16
C THR A 76 -10.02 -13.39 4.42
N GLN A 77 -10.51 -13.24 5.67
CA GLN A 77 -11.92 -13.43 6.01
C GLN A 77 -12.76 -12.14 5.96
N ALA A 78 -12.12 -10.97 5.86
CA ALA A 78 -12.85 -9.71 5.84
C ALA A 78 -13.46 -9.44 4.46
N THR A 79 -14.73 -9.05 4.42
CA THR A 79 -15.46 -8.70 3.19
C THR A 79 -14.70 -7.70 2.33
N TYR A 80 -14.15 -6.63 2.94
CA TYR A 80 -13.38 -5.65 2.18
C TYR A 80 -12.14 -6.27 1.52
N PHE A 81 -11.49 -7.25 2.16
CA PHE A 81 -10.29 -7.86 1.62
C PHE A 81 -10.63 -8.76 0.42
N LEU A 82 -11.72 -9.53 0.53
CA LEU A 82 -12.23 -10.35 -0.57
C LEU A 82 -12.59 -9.48 -1.79
N HIS A 83 -13.35 -8.40 -1.58
CA HIS A 83 -13.84 -7.58 -2.69
C HIS A 83 -12.83 -6.58 -3.20
N GLN A 84 -12.14 -5.86 -2.30
CA GLN A 84 -11.21 -4.81 -2.70
C GLN A 84 -9.81 -5.35 -3.00
N VAL A 85 -9.40 -6.53 -2.52
CA VAL A 85 -8.05 -7.04 -2.82
C VAL A 85 -8.11 -8.19 -3.82
N PHE A 86 -8.77 -9.29 -3.48
CA PHE A 86 -8.76 -10.49 -4.32
C PHE A 86 -9.62 -10.36 -5.59
N ALA A 87 -10.82 -9.79 -5.48
CA ALA A 87 -11.74 -9.67 -6.62
C ALA A 87 -11.54 -8.37 -7.44
N ASN A 88 -10.94 -7.33 -6.86
CA ASN A 88 -10.93 -5.99 -7.45
C ASN A 88 -10.06 -5.95 -8.71
N PRO A 89 -10.59 -5.63 -9.92
CA PRO A 89 -9.85 -5.58 -11.18
C PRO A 89 -8.68 -4.58 -11.20
N TYR A 90 -8.68 -3.59 -10.32
CA TYR A 90 -7.63 -2.55 -10.24
C TYR A 90 -6.45 -2.96 -9.34
N CYS A 91 -6.58 -4.03 -8.56
CA CYS A 91 -5.47 -4.61 -7.81
C CYS A 91 -4.52 -5.35 -8.78
N HIS A 92 -3.28 -4.88 -8.88
CA HIS A 92 -2.26 -5.45 -9.77
C HIS A 92 -1.27 -6.32 -9.01
N GLU A 93 -0.89 -5.91 -7.80
CA GLU A 93 0.11 -6.62 -7.00
C GLU A 93 -0.32 -6.76 -5.55
N ILE A 94 0.01 -7.91 -4.96
CA ILE A 94 0.00 -8.17 -3.53
C ILE A 94 1.40 -8.63 -3.14
N ARG A 95 2.10 -7.85 -2.32
CA ARG A 95 3.41 -8.21 -1.78
C ARG A 95 3.26 -8.51 -0.29
N PHE A 96 3.21 -9.78 0.06
CA PHE A 96 3.22 -10.17 1.47
C PHE A 96 4.56 -9.80 2.10
N LEU A 97 4.54 -9.27 3.32
CA LEU A 97 5.76 -8.84 3.99
C LEU A 97 6.23 -9.93 4.95
N HIS A 98 7.45 -10.41 4.72
CA HIS A 98 8.13 -11.33 5.60
C HIS A 98 8.64 -10.59 6.84
N ARG A 99 8.15 -11.01 8.02
CA ARG A 99 8.30 -10.37 9.34
C ARG A 99 7.35 -9.17 9.55
N GLY A 100 7.20 -8.74 10.81
CA GLY A 100 6.34 -7.60 11.14
C GLY A 100 6.96 -6.27 10.75
N VAL A 101 6.19 -5.41 10.07
CA VAL A 101 6.60 -4.03 9.72
C VAL A 101 6.59 -3.17 10.98
N ALA A 102 7.57 -2.28 11.14
CA ALA A 102 7.57 -1.27 12.19
C ALA A 102 6.89 0.01 11.70
N PHE A 103 5.93 0.52 12.47
CA PHE A 103 5.18 1.73 12.15
C PHE A 103 5.53 2.87 13.10
N ILE A 104 5.54 4.11 12.57
CA ILE A 104 5.68 5.33 13.37
C ILE A 104 4.36 5.57 14.10
N PRO A 105 4.35 5.72 15.44
CA PRO A 105 3.14 6.00 16.19
C PRO A 105 2.48 7.34 15.79
N PRO A 106 1.15 7.50 15.99
CA PRO A 106 0.45 8.74 15.67
C PRO A 106 0.92 9.97 16.45
N ASP A 107 1.46 9.79 17.66
CA ASP A 107 2.07 10.83 18.50
C ASP A 107 3.54 11.09 18.17
N GLY A 108 4.08 10.43 17.14
CA GLY A 108 5.48 10.51 16.74
C GLY A 108 6.43 9.70 17.63
N GLY A 109 7.72 9.78 17.32
CA GLY A 109 8.79 9.05 18.00
C GLY A 109 9.14 7.76 17.27
N ARG A 110 10.14 7.83 16.38
CA ARG A 110 10.60 6.66 15.60
C ARG A 110 11.19 5.58 16.51
N GLU A 111 11.82 5.98 17.60
CA GLU A 111 12.32 5.12 18.66
C GLU A 111 11.22 4.32 19.38
N LYS A 112 9.97 4.79 19.29
CA LYS A 112 8.78 4.09 19.82
C LYS A 112 8.11 3.16 18.80
N SER A 113 8.69 2.99 17.61
CA SER A 113 8.08 2.17 16.57
C SER A 113 7.94 0.71 17.03
N VAL A 114 6.73 0.17 16.96
CA VAL A 114 6.43 -1.22 17.32
C VAL A 114 6.22 -2.02 16.04
N ARG A 115 6.75 -3.25 16.01
CA ARG A 115 6.46 -4.17 14.90
C ARG A 115 5.02 -4.67 14.99
N SER A 116 4.33 -4.67 13.85
CA SER A 116 2.99 -5.23 13.74
C SER A 116 2.95 -6.68 14.19
N ALA A 117 2.02 -7.00 15.09
CA ALA A 117 1.66 -8.37 15.43
C ALA A 117 0.82 -9.05 14.33
N LEU A 118 0.26 -8.26 13.41
CA LEU A 118 -0.50 -8.75 12.26
C LEU A 118 0.43 -8.99 11.06
N PRO A 119 0.18 -10.03 10.25
CA PRO A 119 0.75 -10.12 8.92
C PRO A 119 0.32 -8.91 8.09
N ILE A 120 1.27 -8.27 7.42
CA ILE A 120 1.04 -7.08 6.59
C ILE A 120 1.33 -7.44 5.12
N CYS A 121 0.59 -6.83 4.20
CA CYS A 121 0.94 -6.81 2.79
C CYS A 121 0.97 -5.39 2.24
N VAL A 122 1.75 -5.22 1.16
CA VAL A 122 1.65 -4.09 0.26
C VAL A 122 0.69 -4.45 -0.86
N ILE A 123 -0.22 -3.54 -1.19
CA ILE A 123 -1.17 -3.68 -2.29
C ILE A 123 -0.91 -2.56 -3.28
N VAL A 124 -0.77 -2.90 -4.56
CA VAL A 124 -0.53 -1.91 -5.63
C VAL A 124 -1.71 -1.90 -6.58
N TYR A 125 -2.34 -0.74 -6.71
CA TYR A 125 -3.40 -0.48 -7.69
C TYR A 125 -2.90 0.40 -8.82
N ARG A 126 -3.63 0.36 -9.94
CA ARG A 126 -3.53 1.32 -11.05
C ARG A 126 -4.93 1.73 -11.46
N ASP A 127 -5.05 2.87 -12.13
CA ASP A 127 -6.30 3.43 -12.66
C ASP A 127 -6.89 2.64 -13.84
N THR A 128 -6.15 1.70 -14.42
CA THR A 128 -6.62 0.80 -15.47
C THR A 128 -6.88 -0.61 -14.95
N PRO A 129 -7.97 -1.31 -15.33
CA PRO A 129 -8.17 -2.71 -14.97
C PRO A 129 -7.03 -3.62 -15.46
N ARG A 130 -6.61 -4.59 -14.65
CA ARG A 130 -5.65 -5.61 -15.07
C ARG A 130 -6.27 -6.52 -16.15
N THR A 131 -5.45 -7.03 -17.06
CA THR A 131 -5.86 -8.02 -18.07
C THR A 131 -5.50 -9.46 -17.71
N GLY A 132 -4.88 -9.69 -16.55
CA GLY A 132 -4.36 -11.00 -16.14
C GLY A 132 -4.58 -11.32 -14.67
N HIS A 133 -3.86 -12.31 -14.15
CA HIS A 133 -3.86 -12.62 -12.72
C HIS A 133 -3.10 -11.55 -11.93
N ILE A 134 -3.48 -11.38 -10.66
CA ILE A 134 -2.75 -10.53 -9.70
C ILE A 134 -1.34 -11.10 -9.53
N LYS A 135 -0.32 -10.24 -9.58
CA LYS A 135 1.05 -10.63 -9.20
C LYS A 135 1.13 -10.75 -7.69
N ILE A 136 1.56 -11.89 -7.20
CA ILE A 136 1.71 -12.17 -5.78
C ILE A 136 3.17 -12.49 -5.52
N SER A 137 3.77 -11.81 -4.56
CA SER A 137 5.16 -12.02 -4.16
C SER A 137 5.33 -11.88 -2.65
N VAL A 138 6.53 -12.18 -2.17
CA VAL A 138 6.98 -11.91 -0.81
C VAL A 138 8.14 -10.93 -0.84
N SER A 139 8.10 -9.92 0.05
CA SER A 139 9.18 -8.94 0.22
C SER A 139 9.60 -8.86 1.69
N CYS A 140 10.83 -8.42 1.94
CA CYS A 140 11.32 -8.12 3.28
C CYS A 140 10.52 -6.94 3.88
N ALA A 141 9.98 -7.11 5.10
CA ALA A 141 9.22 -6.04 5.77
C ALA A 141 10.07 -4.81 6.13
N ASP A 142 11.38 -5.00 6.30
CA ASP A 142 12.28 -3.92 6.68
C ASP A 142 12.71 -3.11 5.45
N SER A 143 13.23 -3.77 4.42
CA SER A 143 13.85 -3.11 3.26
C SER A 143 12.99 -3.04 2.00
N GLY A 144 11.82 -3.69 1.97
CA GLY A 144 11.01 -3.83 0.76
C GLY A 144 11.61 -4.75 -0.32
N LYS A 145 12.84 -5.25 -0.12
CA LYS A 145 13.54 -6.12 -1.07
C LYS A 145 12.69 -7.33 -1.42
N HIS A 146 12.51 -7.57 -2.71
CA HIS A 146 11.84 -8.76 -3.23
C HIS A 146 12.59 -10.02 -2.78
N LEU A 147 11.84 -11.01 -2.27
CA LEU A 147 12.39 -12.28 -1.81
C LEU A 147 12.04 -13.43 -2.74
N LEU A 148 10.77 -13.55 -3.15
CA LEU A 148 10.32 -14.58 -4.09
C LEU A 148 8.98 -14.22 -4.74
N ASP A 149 8.75 -14.75 -5.94
CA ASP A 149 7.46 -14.74 -6.62
C ASP A 149 6.60 -15.93 -6.14
N VAL A 150 5.32 -15.67 -5.89
CA VAL A 150 4.32 -16.68 -5.49
C VAL A 150 3.41 -17.03 -6.67
N ALA A 151 2.88 -16.01 -7.35
CA ALA A 151 1.97 -16.18 -8.48
C ALA A 151 1.95 -14.95 -9.39
N GLY A 152 1.42 -15.11 -10.60
CA GLY A 152 1.39 -14.08 -11.64
C GLY A 152 2.73 -14.00 -12.38
N ARG A 153 2.68 -14.00 -13.71
CA ARG A 153 3.91 -13.89 -14.52
C ARG A 153 4.38 -12.43 -14.51
N SER A 154 5.63 -12.19 -14.12
CA SER A 154 6.34 -11.02 -14.62
C SER A 154 6.36 -11.17 -16.15
N ARG A 155 5.94 -10.14 -16.89
CA ARG A 155 6.30 -10.09 -18.32
C ARG A 155 7.82 -9.97 -18.33
N GLN A 156 8.53 -11.08 -18.49
CA GLN A 156 9.88 -11.03 -19.02
C GLN A 156 9.74 -10.38 -20.39
N THR A 157 10.09 -9.10 -20.51
CA THR A 157 10.47 -8.52 -21.78
C THR A 157 11.68 -9.33 -22.25
N PHE A 158 11.42 -10.33 -23.08
CA PHE A 158 12.44 -10.88 -23.97
C PHE A 158 12.80 -9.72 -24.90
N PHE A 159 13.92 -9.05 -24.62
CA PHE A 159 14.64 -8.37 -25.68
C PHE A 159 15.22 -9.48 -26.55
N ALA A 160 14.60 -9.70 -27.69
CA ALA A 160 15.19 -10.44 -28.80
C ALA A 160 16.17 -9.52 -29.54
#